data_AF-A0A2I8VJI4-F1
#
_entry.id   AF-A0A2I8VJI4-F1
#
_cell.length_a   1.000
_cell.length_b   1.000
_cell.length_c   1.000
_cell.angle_alpha   90.00
_cell.angle_beta   90.00
_cell.angle_gamma   90.00
#
_symmetry.space_group_name_H-M   'P 1'
#
loop_
_entity.id
_entity.type
_entity.pdbx_description
1 polymer ?
#
loop_
_entity_poly.entity_id
_entity_poly.type
_entity_poly.pdbx_seq_one_letter_code
_entity_poly.pdbx_strand_id
1 'polypeptide(L)'
;MSVRTTYFAALSHGHVDPASDAHVFGVVRKSTDWIDEIVDRNVPAVAPPEELLKSFKKVERAAEENDERHPQRVAWESVGFAERYESHLDTPGVSQVFSALRETTQENTLWLVCFERDERWCHRRLLAERLRLDYGIPQRSHLDDACEPDEHDLVSPTNRPARVYCRCGLSAQTLDTYLRHLGGDLNVGR
;
A
#
# COMPACT_ATOMS: atom_id res chain seq x y z
N MET A 1 1.01 18.33 -4.55
CA MET A 1 1.91 17.35 -3.92
C MET A 1 1.35 15.94 -4.14
N SER A 2 2.20 14.92 -4.28
CA SER A 2 1.75 13.54 -4.58
C SER A 2 2.44 12.50 -3.69
N VAL A 3 1.82 11.33 -3.52
CA VAL A 3 2.43 10.18 -2.86
C VAL A 3 2.71 9.11 -3.89
N ARG A 4 3.97 8.69 -4.00
CA ARG A 4 4.45 7.65 -4.91
C ARG A 4 5.05 6.48 -4.13
N THR A 5 5.11 5.33 -4.76
CA THR A 5 5.66 4.09 -4.19
C THR A 5 6.72 3.53 -5.11
N THR A 6 7.76 2.93 -4.54
CA THR A 6 8.77 2.17 -5.28
C THR A 6 9.41 1.13 -4.36
N TYR A 7 10.42 0.44 -4.85
CA TYR A 7 11.20 -0.53 -4.11
C TYR A 7 12.70 -0.21 -4.21
N PHE A 8 13.47 -0.63 -3.22
CA PHE A 8 14.89 -0.25 -3.12
C PHE A 8 15.69 -0.58 -4.38
N ALA A 9 15.53 -1.79 -4.93
CA ALA A 9 16.27 -2.18 -6.13
C ALA A 9 15.93 -1.32 -7.37
N ALA A 10 14.72 -0.74 -7.46
CA ALA A 10 14.42 0.21 -8.53
C ALA A 10 15.17 1.53 -8.38
N LEU A 11 15.37 2.01 -7.15
CA LEU A 11 16.18 3.20 -6.89
C LEU A 11 17.67 2.91 -7.12
N SER A 12 18.18 1.80 -6.56
CA SER A 12 19.59 1.42 -6.68
C SER A 12 20.05 1.25 -8.13
N HIS A 13 19.19 0.73 -8.99
CA HIS A 13 19.50 0.48 -10.40
C HIS A 13 19.06 1.62 -11.34
N GLY A 14 18.54 2.73 -10.80
CA GLY A 14 18.09 3.86 -11.62
C GLY A 14 16.88 3.57 -12.51
N HIS A 15 16.08 2.56 -12.17
CA HIS A 15 14.79 2.32 -12.86
C HIS A 15 13.73 3.34 -12.47
N VAL A 16 13.90 3.98 -11.32
CA VAL A 16 13.08 5.07 -10.83
C VAL A 16 14.00 6.18 -10.34
N ASP A 17 13.76 7.41 -10.81
CA ASP A 17 14.54 8.60 -10.48
C ASP A 17 13.59 9.67 -9.88
N PRO A 18 13.50 9.76 -8.54
CA PRO A 18 12.77 10.83 -7.87
C PRO A 18 13.34 12.21 -8.23
N ALA A 19 12.47 13.21 -8.40
CA ALA A 19 12.93 14.59 -8.58
C ALA A 19 13.74 15.06 -7.35
N SER A 20 14.67 16.00 -7.55
CA SER A 20 15.58 16.47 -6.50
C SER A 20 14.89 17.16 -5.31
N ASP A 21 13.66 17.62 -5.49
CA ASP A 21 12.80 18.22 -4.47
C ASP A 21 11.82 17.21 -3.84
N ALA A 22 11.84 15.95 -4.28
CA ALA A 22 11.02 14.90 -3.70
C ALA A 22 11.70 14.32 -2.45
N HIS A 23 10.88 13.98 -1.45
CA HIS A 23 11.35 13.24 -0.29
C HIS A 23 11.25 11.74 -0.53
N VAL A 24 12.34 11.01 -0.31
CA VAL A 24 12.42 9.56 -0.49
C VAL A 24 12.57 8.89 0.86
N PHE A 25 11.49 8.29 1.36
CA PHE A 25 11.47 7.66 2.68
C PHE A 25 11.36 6.14 2.60
N GLY A 26 12.30 5.46 3.25
CA GLY A 26 12.20 4.03 3.57
C GLY A 26 11.10 3.81 4.62
N VAL A 27 10.29 2.78 4.46
CA VAL A 27 9.24 2.41 5.43
C VAL A 27 9.43 0.98 5.92
N VAL A 28 10.68 0.60 6.19
CA VAL A 28 11.05 -0.75 6.60
C VAL A 28 11.43 -0.80 8.08
N ARG A 29 11.06 -1.90 8.74
CA ARG A 29 11.27 -2.05 10.19
C ARG A 29 12.75 -2.17 10.57
N LYS A 30 13.52 -2.90 9.75
CA LYS A 30 14.97 -3.05 9.89
C LYS A 30 15.61 -2.42 8.67
N SER A 31 16.27 -1.28 8.84
CA SER A 31 17.19 -0.78 7.82
C SER A 31 18.52 -1.51 7.92
N THR A 32 19.22 -1.53 6.82
CA THR A 32 20.62 -1.92 6.68
C THR A 32 21.37 -0.67 6.20
N ASP A 33 22.65 -0.55 6.50
CA ASP A 33 23.42 0.69 6.24
C ASP A 33 23.27 1.23 4.82
N TRP A 34 23.25 0.35 3.80
CA TRP A 34 23.06 0.74 2.41
C TRP A 34 21.68 1.36 2.09
N ILE A 35 20.64 1.08 2.90
CA ILE A 35 19.33 1.73 2.74
C ILE A 35 19.47 3.22 3.03
N ASP A 36 20.17 3.55 4.11
CA ASP A 36 20.29 4.93 4.58
C ASP A 36 21.14 5.78 3.62
N GLU A 37 21.84 5.16 2.67
CA GLU A 37 22.54 5.83 1.56
C GLU A 37 21.64 6.14 0.35
N ILE A 38 20.49 5.48 0.22
CA ILE A 38 19.60 5.55 -0.95
C ILE A 38 18.33 6.35 -0.68
N VAL A 39 17.94 6.45 0.58
CA VAL A 39 16.75 7.21 1.00
C VAL A 39 17.16 8.35 1.90
N ASP A 40 16.40 9.46 1.87
CA ASP A 40 16.65 10.59 2.76
C ASP A 40 16.50 10.19 4.24
N ARG A 41 15.59 9.25 4.50
CA ARG A 41 15.26 8.78 5.85
C ARG A 41 14.53 7.44 5.82
N ASN A 42 14.87 6.52 6.72
CA ASN A 42 14.02 5.38 7.03
C ASN A 42 13.08 5.68 8.23
N VAL A 43 11.81 5.27 8.11
CA VAL A 43 10.74 5.51 9.08
C VAL A 43 10.18 4.17 9.57
N PRO A 44 10.90 3.46 10.47
CA PRO A 44 10.51 2.12 10.91
C PRO A 44 9.23 2.09 11.74
N ALA A 45 8.82 3.24 12.31
CA ALA A 45 7.63 3.34 13.13
C ALA A 45 6.33 3.04 12.36
N VAL A 46 6.30 3.32 11.04
CA VAL A 46 5.14 3.00 10.19
C VAL A 46 5.29 1.63 9.49
N ALA A 47 6.37 0.89 9.76
CA ALA A 47 6.52 -0.45 9.22
C ALA A 47 5.63 -1.44 9.98
N PRO A 48 5.13 -2.52 9.33
CA PRO A 48 4.24 -3.48 9.97
C PRO A 48 4.85 -4.08 11.24
N PRO A 49 4.04 -4.42 12.26
CA PRO A 49 4.53 -5.06 13.48
C PRO A 49 5.35 -6.31 13.17
N GLU A 50 6.40 -6.58 13.94
CA GLU A 50 7.30 -7.70 13.69
C GLU A 50 6.56 -9.05 13.69
N GLU A 51 5.64 -9.24 14.63
CA GLU A 51 4.84 -10.48 14.71
C GLU A 51 3.89 -10.65 13.51
N LEU A 52 3.40 -9.55 12.93
CA LEU A 52 2.61 -9.60 11.70
C LEU A 52 3.49 -10.03 10.52
N LEU A 53 4.70 -9.47 10.39
CA LEU A 53 5.65 -9.85 9.35
C LEU A 53 6.09 -11.31 9.47
N LYS A 54 6.39 -11.79 10.68
CA LYS A 54 6.73 -13.19 10.94
C LYS A 54 5.60 -14.12 10.56
N SER A 55 4.36 -13.77 10.92
CA SER A 55 3.18 -14.57 10.58
C SER A 55 2.99 -14.63 9.07
N PHE A 56 3.07 -13.48 8.40
CA PHE A 56 2.97 -13.39 6.94
C PHE A 56 4.02 -14.26 6.24
N LYS A 57 5.31 -14.10 6.58
CA LYS A 57 6.40 -14.89 5.99
C LYS A 57 6.30 -16.39 6.28
N LYS A 58 5.74 -16.77 7.44
CA LYS A 58 5.49 -18.18 7.75
C LYS A 58 4.43 -18.78 6.83
N VAL A 59 3.33 -18.09 6.62
CA VAL A 59 2.24 -18.58 5.75
C VAL A 59 2.64 -18.53 4.27
N GLU A 60 3.33 -17.47 3.84
CA GLU A 60 3.83 -17.33 2.46
C GLU A 60 4.69 -18.52 2.08
N ARG A 61 5.69 -18.85 2.89
CA ARG A 61 6.55 -20.02 2.67
C ARG A 61 5.78 -21.34 2.65
N ALA A 62 4.80 -21.52 3.53
CA ALA A 62 3.97 -22.72 3.52
C ALA A 62 3.11 -22.82 2.25
N ALA A 63 2.63 -21.70 1.73
CA ALA A 63 1.90 -21.64 0.47
C ALA A 63 2.83 -21.91 -0.74
N GLU A 64 4.07 -21.41 -0.71
CA GLU A 64 5.12 -21.75 -1.70
C GLU A 64 5.41 -23.25 -1.69
N GLU A 65 5.56 -23.87 -0.52
CA GLU A 65 5.79 -25.31 -0.36
C GLU A 65 4.60 -26.17 -0.85
N ASN A 66 3.40 -25.60 -0.92
CA ASN A 66 2.19 -26.25 -1.43
C ASN A 66 1.90 -25.93 -2.91
N ASP A 67 2.84 -25.29 -3.62
CA ASP A 67 2.69 -24.87 -5.03
C ASP A 67 1.45 -23.98 -5.28
N GLU A 68 1.08 -23.16 -4.29
CA GLU A 68 -0.01 -22.20 -4.45
C GLU A 68 0.35 -21.17 -5.53
N ARG A 69 -0.62 -20.85 -6.40
CA ARG A 69 -0.41 -19.90 -7.52
C ARG A 69 0.05 -18.52 -7.05
N HIS A 70 -0.47 -18.07 -5.90
CA HIS A 70 -0.17 -16.76 -5.33
C HIS A 70 0.10 -16.86 -3.82
N PRO A 71 1.30 -17.31 -3.40
CA PRO A 71 1.62 -17.54 -1.99
C PRO A 71 1.49 -16.28 -1.12
N GLN A 72 1.85 -15.12 -1.68
CA GLN A 72 1.69 -13.80 -1.04
C GLN A 72 0.23 -13.46 -0.76
N ARG A 73 -0.67 -13.76 -1.69
CA ARG A 73 -2.12 -13.54 -1.51
C ARG A 73 -2.65 -14.44 -0.40
N VAL A 74 -2.31 -15.73 -0.44
CA VAL A 74 -2.69 -16.70 0.60
C VAL A 74 -2.22 -16.21 1.97
N ALA A 75 -0.97 -15.78 2.08
CA ALA A 75 -0.41 -15.25 3.31
C ALA A 75 -1.13 -13.98 3.79
N TRP A 76 -1.36 -13.02 2.88
CA TRP A 76 -2.00 -11.75 3.17
C TRP A 76 -3.38 -11.94 3.79
N GLU A 77 -4.19 -12.80 3.16
CA GLU A 77 -5.55 -13.10 3.57
C GLU A 77 -5.57 -13.91 4.87
N SER A 78 -4.75 -14.97 4.95
CA SER A 78 -4.73 -15.87 6.10
C SER A 78 -4.35 -15.17 7.40
N VAL A 79 -3.48 -14.15 7.35
CA VAL A 79 -3.04 -13.43 8.55
C VAL A 79 -3.85 -12.15 8.81
N GLY A 80 -4.84 -11.83 7.97
CA GLY A 80 -5.61 -10.59 8.04
C GLY A 80 -4.72 -9.35 7.94
N PHE A 81 -3.76 -9.36 7.00
CA PHE A 81 -2.65 -8.40 7.01
C PHE A 81 -3.13 -6.95 6.96
N ALA A 82 -4.06 -6.65 6.05
CA ALA A 82 -4.54 -5.30 5.83
C ALA A 82 -5.18 -4.70 7.09
N GLU A 83 -6.15 -5.41 7.70
CA GLU A 83 -6.86 -4.95 8.89
C GLU A 83 -5.91 -4.73 10.07
N ARG A 84 -5.00 -5.68 10.30
CA ARG A 84 -4.03 -5.59 11.40
C ARG A 84 -3.03 -4.47 11.20
N TYR A 85 -2.60 -4.23 9.97
CA TYR A 85 -1.71 -3.12 9.65
C TYR A 85 -2.41 -1.76 9.74
N GLU A 86 -3.63 -1.63 9.22
CA GLU A 86 -4.42 -0.40 9.38
C GLU A 86 -4.65 -0.07 10.85
N SER A 87 -5.00 -1.07 11.66
CA SER A 87 -5.15 -0.92 13.12
C SER A 87 -3.84 -0.53 13.80
N HIS A 88 -2.69 -1.01 13.31
CA HIS A 88 -1.38 -0.60 13.81
C HIS A 88 -1.09 0.88 13.56
N LEU A 89 -1.47 1.40 12.39
CA LEU A 89 -1.31 2.82 12.06
C LEU A 89 -2.16 3.73 12.97
N ASP A 90 -3.23 3.21 13.56
CA ASP A 90 -4.09 3.92 14.51
C ASP A 90 -3.52 3.95 15.94
N THR A 91 -2.44 3.20 16.23
CA THR A 91 -1.89 3.14 17.59
C THR A 91 -1.20 4.44 18.00
N PRO A 92 -1.23 4.81 19.30
CA PRO A 92 -0.49 5.96 19.81
C PRO A 92 1.01 5.86 19.45
N GLY A 93 1.62 7.00 19.11
CA GLY A 93 3.00 7.06 18.61
C GLY A 93 3.11 6.80 17.11
N VAL A 94 2.54 5.70 16.59
CA VAL A 94 2.52 5.44 15.14
C VAL A 94 1.66 6.47 14.41
N SER A 95 0.49 6.79 14.96
CA SER A 95 -0.41 7.82 14.44
C SER A 95 0.23 9.21 14.42
N GLN A 96 1.14 9.51 15.35
CA GLN A 96 1.90 10.78 15.36
C GLN A 96 2.92 10.80 14.22
N VAL A 97 3.67 9.71 14.02
CA VAL A 97 4.61 9.60 12.90
C VAL A 97 3.88 9.62 11.56
N PHE A 98 2.73 8.95 11.46
CA PHE A 98 1.87 9.02 10.28
C PHE A 98 1.41 10.45 9.99
N SER A 99 1.01 11.21 11.01
CA SER A 99 0.67 12.63 10.87
C SER A 99 1.84 13.46 10.36
N ALA A 100 3.07 13.22 10.83
CA ALA A 100 4.27 13.90 10.32
C ALA A 100 4.58 13.56 8.85
N LEU A 101 4.38 12.30 8.44
CA LEU A 101 4.46 11.92 7.02
C LEU A 101 3.41 12.64 6.19
N ARG A 102 2.20 12.77 6.73
CA ARG A 102 1.11 13.51 6.10
C ARG A 102 1.44 14.99 5.97
N GLU A 103 2.04 15.63 6.96
CA GLU A 103 2.49 17.03 6.84
C GLU A 103 3.54 17.18 5.75
N THR A 104 4.50 16.25 5.67
CA THR A 104 5.55 16.23 4.62
C THR A 104 4.94 16.22 3.22
N THR A 105 3.89 15.43 3.02
CA THR A 105 3.19 15.36 1.73
C THR A 105 2.44 16.64 1.38
N GLN A 106 2.27 17.62 2.29
CA GLN A 106 1.53 18.86 2.01
C GLN A 106 2.43 19.86 1.32
N GLU A 107 3.73 19.69 1.47
CA GLU A 107 4.76 20.59 0.96
C GLU A 107 5.51 19.95 -0.21
N ASN A 108 5.70 18.62 -0.20
CA ASN A 108 6.59 17.93 -1.13
C ASN A 108 5.97 16.65 -1.71
N THR A 109 6.52 16.16 -2.83
CA THR A 109 6.22 14.80 -3.30
C THR A 109 6.94 13.79 -2.41
N LEU A 110 6.19 12.82 -1.87
CA LEU A 110 6.75 11.78 -1.01
C LEU A 110 6.80 10.44 -1.75
N TRP A 111 7.97 9.83 -1.78
CA TRP A 111 8.19 8.45 -2.21
C TRP A 111 8.30 7.53 -0.99
N LEU A 112 7.49 6.48 -0.98
CA LEU A 112 7.56 5.41 0.02
C LEU A 112 8.29 4.21 -0.58
N VAL A 113 9.35 3.78 0.09
CA VAL A 113 10.25 2.73 -0.40
C VAL A 113 10.21 1.52 0.53
N CYS A 114 10.06 0.33 -0.05
CA CYS A 114 10.14 -0.95 0.66
C CYS A 114 11.01 -1.95 -0.13
N PHE A 115 11.25 -3.14 0.42
CA PHE A 115 11.99 -4.20 -0.28
C PHE A 115 11.18 -4.86 -1.40
N GLU A 116 9.89 -5.07 -1.17
CA GLU A 116 9.06 -5.90 -2.04
C GLU A 116 8.92 -5.29 -3.44
N ARG A 117 9.07 -6.05 -4.52
CA ARG A 117 8.88 -5.51 -5.88
C ARG A 117 7.39 -5.31 -6.16
N ASP A 118 6.58 -6.30 -5.84
CA ASP A 118 5.13 -6.27 -6.06
C ASP A 118 4.42 -5.54 -4.91
N GLU A 119 3.80 -4.41 -5.20
CA GLU A 119 3.13 -3.64 -4.15
C GLU A 119 1.75 -4.15 -3.76
N ARG A 120 1.14 -5.06 -4.54
CA ARG A 120 -0.23 -5.58 -4.27
C ARG A 120 -0.36 -6.13 -2.86
N TRP A 121 0.66 -6.87 -2.42
CA TRP A 121 0.74 -7.51 -1.10
C TRP A 121 1.81 -6.86 -0.21
N CYS A 122 2.09 -5.58 -0.42
CA CYS A 122 3.03 -4.81 0.39
C CYS A 122 2.33 -3.75 1.25
N HIS A 123 2.78 -3.57 2.48
CA HIS A 123 2.24 -2.54 3.38
C HIS A 123 2.40 -1.11 2.86
N ARG A 124 3.41 -0.86 2.00
CA ARG A 124 3.63 0.47 1.40
C ARG A 124 2.41 0.93 0.61
N ARG A 125 1.67 0.00 -0.01
CA ARG A 125 0.46 0.31 -0.77
C ARG A 125 -0.62 0.86 0.15
N LEU A 126 -0.91 0.17 1.25
CA LEU A 126 -1.88 0.61 2.26
C LEU A 126 -1.48 1.94 2.90
N LEU A 127 -0.18 2.13 3.17
CA LEU A 127 0.33 3.39 3.71
C LEU A 127 0.14 4.55 2.72
N ALA A 128 0.49 4.33 1.45
CA ALA A 128 0.32 5.31 0.39
C ALA A 128 -1.16 5.65 0.16
N GLU A 129 -2.02 4.65 0.10
CA GLU A 129 -3.48 4.83 -0.01
C GLU A 129 -4.01 5.69 1.13
N ARG A 130 -3.61 5.39 2.38
CA ARG A 130 -4.05 6.15 3.53
C ARG A 130 -3.57 7.61 3.49
N LEU A 131 -2.31 7.84 3.11
CA LEU A 131 -1.79 9.21 2.93
C LEU A 131 -2.57 9.94 1.81
N ARG A 132 -2.81 9.30 0.67
CA ARG A 132 -3.55 9.90 -0.46
C ARG A 132 -5.00 10.25 -0.10
N LEU A 133 -5.70 9.39 0.65
CA LEU A 133 -7.09 9.63 1.07
C LEU A 133 -7.22 10.89 1.92
N ASP A 134 -6.25 11.13 2.80
CA ASP A 134 -6.24 12.28 3.70
C ASP A 134 -5.95 13.61 2.99
N TYR A 135 -5.56 13.59 1.71
CA TYR A 135 -5.44 14.78 0.86
C TYR A 135 -6.74 15.23 0.20
N GLY A 136 -7.79 14.41 0.22
CA GLY A 136 -8.94 14.65 -0.67
C GLY A 136 -8.57 14.59 -2.16
N ILE A 137 -7.40 14.02 -2.50
CA ILE A 137 -6.93 13.84 -3.87
C ILE A 137 -7.14 12.37 -4.26
N PRO A 138 -8.17 12.04 -5.05
CA PRO A 138 -8.21 10.75 -5.74
C PRO A 138 -7.24 10.84 -6.92
N GLN A 139 -5.96 10.57 -6.70
CA GLN A 139 -5.04 10.25 -7.80
C GLN A 139 -4.41 8.89 -7.53
N ARG A 140 -4.78 7.92 -8.37
CA ARG A 140 -4.27 6.55 -8.38
C ARG A 140 -3.44 6.36 -9.65
N SER A 141 -2.22 5.85 -9.48
CA SER A 141 -1.30 5.43 -10.55
C SER A 141 -1.65 4.07 -11.18
N HIS A 142 -2.75 3.43 -10.75
CA HIS A 142 -3.15 2.07 -11.17
C HIS A 142 -4.52 2.02 -11.83
N LEU A 143 -5.01 3.14 -12.38
CA LEU A 143 -6.23 3.10 -13.20
C LEU A 143 -6.01 2.37 -14.52
N ASP A 144 -4.75 2.23 -14.95
CA ASP A 144 -4.41 1.57 -16.22
C ASP A 144 -4.15 0.05 -16.04
N ASP A 145 -4.02 -0.44 -14.80
CA ASP A 145 -3.91 -1.86 -14.50
C ASP A 145 -5.32 -2.39 -14.15
N ALA A 146 -6.13 -2.61 -15.18
CA ALA A 146 -7.39 -3.33 -15.02
C ALA A 146 -7.11 -4.69 -14.36
N CYS A 147 -7.80 -4.96 -13.26
CA CYS A 147 -7.71 -6.28 -12.61
C CYS A 147 -8.42 -7.31 -13.47
N GLU A 148 -7.95 -8.56 -13.45
CA GLU A 148 -8.64 -9.62 -14.15
C GLU A 148 -10.08 -9.77 -13.60
N PRO A 149 -11.10 -10.00 -14.45
CA PRO A 149 -12.51 -9.96 -14.04
C PRO A 149 -12.87 -10.88 -12.87
N ASP A 150 -12.14 -11.97 -12.68
CA ASP A 150 -12.33 -12.97 -11.63
C ASP A 150 -11.66 -12.62 -10.28
N GLU A 151 -10.95 -11.51 -10.18
CA GLU A 151 -10.30 -11.04 -8.94
C GLU A 151 -11.15 -10.00 -8.15
N HIS A 152 -12.39 -9.75 -8.58
CA HIS A 152 -13.29 -8.76 -7.99
C HIS A 152 -14.21 -9.37 -6.92
N ASP A 153 -13.71 -9.49 -5.68
CA ASP A 153 -14.57 -9.74 -4.52
C ASP A 153 -14.84 -8.45 -3.73
N LEU A 154 -16.12 -8.10 -3.57
CA LEU A 154 -16.57 -7.01 -2.71
C LEU A 154 -16.52 -7.47 -1.25
N VAL A 155 -15.51 -7.05 -0.49
CA VAL A 155 -15.45 -7.32 0.95
C VAL A 155 -16.12 -6.18 1.72
N SER A 156 -17.22 -6.47 2.41
CA SER A 156 -17.86 -5.53 3.34
C SER A 156 -17.19 -5.62 4.72
N PRO A 157 -16.57 -4.55 5.25
CA PRO A 157 -16.03 -4.58 6.59
C PRO A 157 -17.18 -4.52 7.60
N THR A 158 -17.34 -5.58 8.37
CA THR A 158 -18.16 -5.57 9.57
C THR A 158 -17.56 -4.55 10.56
N ASN A 159 -18.31 -3.50 10.90
CA ASN A 159 -18.03 -2.47 11.94
C ASN A 159 -17.21 -1.18 11.62
N ARG A 160 -17.05 -0.76 10.36
CA ARG A 160 -16.64 0.63 10.03
C ARG A 160 -17.54 1.18 8.90
N PRO A 161 -17.69 2.51 8.71
CA PRO A 161 -18.46 3.04 7.58
C PRO A 161 -17.98 2.38 6.29
N ALA A 162 -18.93 1.82 5.52
CA ALA A 162 -18.71 0.84 4.45
C ALA A 162 -17.59 1.26 3.48
N ARG A 163 -16.39 0.70 3.68
CA ARG A 163 -15.29 0.77 2.71
C ARG A 163 -15.27 -0.56 1.99
N VAL A 164 -15.81 -0.61 0.78
CA VAL A 164 -15.67 -1.84 0.00
C VAL A 164 -14.29 -1.81 -0.63
N TYR A 165 -13.43 -2.73 -0.18
CA TYR A 165 -12.14 -2.94 -0.80
C TYR A 165 -12.34 -3.98 -1.90
N CYS A 166 -12.14 -3.58 -3.16
CA CYS A 166 -11.83 -4.55 -4.20
C CYS A 166 -10.48 -5.18 -3.82
N ARG A 167 -10.34 -6.50 -4.00
CA ARG A 167 -9.18 -7.30 -3.58
C ARG A 167 -7.85 -6.83 -4.19
N CYS A 168 -7.92 -6.00 -5.24
CA CYS A 168 -6.80 -5.29 -5.86
C CYS A 168 -6.27 -4.08 -5.07
N GLY A 169 -6.90 -3.72 -3.95
CA GLY A 169 -6.52 -2.56 -3.13
C GLY A 169 -7.37 -1.30 -3.37
N LEU A 170 -8.34 -1.34 -4.27
CA LEU A 170 -9.23 -0.19 -4.45
C LEU A 170 -10.27 -0.16 -3.35
N SER A 171 -10.23 0.86 -2.49
CA SER A 171 -11.45 1.29 -1.81
C SER A 171 -12.39 1.91 -2.85
N ALA A 172 -13.53 1.27 -3.10
CA ALA A 172 -14.67 1.84 -3.78
C ALA A 172 -15.50 2.59 -2.74
N GLN A 173 -15.43 3.91 -2.77
CA GLN A 173 -16.22 4.76 -1.85
C GLN A 173 -17.64 5.00 -2.38
N THR A 174 -17.88 4.74 -3.67
CA THR A 174 -19.19 4.86 -4.34
C THR A 174 -19.37 3.77 -5.39
N LEU A 175 -20.64 3.46 -5.71
CA LEU A 175 -21.01 2.48 -6.76
C LEU A 175 -20.47 2.88 -8.14
N ASP A 176 -20.44 4.19 -8.45
CA ASP A 176 -19.89 4.72 -9.71
C ASP A 176 -18.38 4.47 -9.84
N THR A 177 -17.63 4.61 -8.73
CA THR A 177 -16.19 4.28 -8.72
C THR A 177 -15.94 2.78 -8.92
N TYR A 178 -16.82 1.94 -8.39
CA TYR A 178 -16.74 0.49 -8.59
C TYR A 178 -17.03 0.07 -10.04
N LEU A 179 -18.09 0.61 -10.64
CA LEU A 179 -18.52 0.23 -12.00
C LEU A 179 -17.53 0.67 -13.07
N ARG A 180 -16.94 1.86 -12.93
CA ARG A 180 -15.86 2.31 -13.84
C ARG A 180 -14.60 1.44 -13.72
N HIS A 181 -14.30 0.92 -12.53
CA HIS A 181 -13.18 0.01 -12.35
C HIS A 181 -13.39 -1.34 -13.05
N LEU A 182 -14.64 -1.83 -13.13
CA LEU A 182 -15.00 -3.03 -13.87
C LEU A 182 -15.02 -2.84 -15.41
N GLY A 183 -14.61 -1.67 -15.92
CA GLY A 183 -14.74 -1.33 -17.35
C GLY A 183 -16.18 -1.09 -17.79
N GLY A 184 -17.11 -0.89 -16.85
CA GLY A 184 -18.51 -0.59 -17.13
C GLY A 184 -18.73 0.90 -17.35
N ASP A 185 -19.00 1.31 -18.59
CA ASP A 185 -19.55 2.63 -18.88
C ASP A 185 -20.98 2.73 -18.33
N LEU A 186 -21.17 3.50 -17.26
CA LEU A 186 -22.49 4.00 -16.92
C LEU A 186 -22.87 5.09 -17.93
N ASN A 187 -23.48 4.68 -19.03
CA ASN A 187 -24.33 5.56 -19.83
C ASN A 187 -25.53 5.97 -18.99
N VAL A 188 -25.36 7.00 -18.15
CA VAL A 188 -26.48 7.72 -17.54
C VAL A 188 -27.02 8.65 -18.60
N GLY A 189 -27.98 8.14 -19.37
CA GLY A 189 -28.81 8.95 -20.26
C GLY A 189 -29.43 10.11 -19.47
N ARG A 190 -29.38 11.30 -20.08
CA ARG A 190 -30.06 12.52 -19.66
C ARG A 190 -31.56 12.31 -19.50
#